data_AF-A0A4R8R297-F1
#
_entry.id   AF-A0A4R8R297-F1
#
_cell.length_a   1.000
_cell.length_b   1.000
_cell.length_c   1.000
_cell.angle_alpha   90.00
_cell.angle_beta   90.00
_cell.angle_gamma   90.00
#
_symmetry.space_group_name_H-M   'P 1'
#
loop_
_entity.id
_entity.type
_entity.pdbx_description
1 polymer ?
#
loop_
_entity_poly.entity_id
_entity_poly.type
_entity_poly.pdbx_seq_one_letter_code
_entity_poly.pdbx_strand_id
1 'polypeptide(L)'
;MYSFGKQLAALPRSRYGPWAVIAAGETETATAFARHIAANGINIVLAAHGGRADAYTLTMTAGVSVRTTSPDVFTGELAAATDDIEVGLLVCITDEDATGGRCGESDLNRLRTLYLTHRFGQRIADRGEGAVIMVKSLAAQSISQGTPPHRADSTFTAGLRDGLLRQGVEVALLDDFVPHRPAMDADDLALMALARLGRQRHRHCLHDGDVSAVPPALRAN
;
A
#
# COMPACT_ATOMS: atom_id res chain seq x y z
N MET A 1 -26.34 7.66 -11.66
CA MET A 1 -27.06 6.44 -12.10
C MET A 1 -26.00 5.40 -12.45
N TYR A 2 -26.08 4.23 -11.78
CA TYR A 2 -25.17 3.06 -11.81
C TYR A 2 -23.75 3.19 -11.20
N SER A 3 -23.68 3.30 -9.87
CA SER A 3 -22.55 2.72 -9.12
C SER A 3 -22.84 1.21 -8.99
N PHE A 4 -22.38 0.44 -9.97
CA PHE A 4 -22.39 -1.02 -9.89
C PHE A 4 -21.46 -1.42 -8.74
N GLY A 5 -21.93 -2.29 -7.86
CA GLY A 5 -21.25 -2.70 -6.63
C GLY A 5 -19.79 -3.07 -6.87
N LYS A 6 -18.89 -2.13 -6.55
CA LYS A 6 -17.48 -2.44 -6.39
C LYS A 6 -17.38 -3.26 -5.10
N GLN A 7 -17.23 -4.58 -5.27
CA GLN A 7 -17.18 -5.52 -4.16
C GLN A 7 -16.02 -5.14 -3.24
N LEU A 8 -16.31 -4.96 -1.96
CA LEU A 8 -15.31 -4.60 -0.96
C LEU A 8 -14.21 -5.66 -0.93
N ALA A 9 -12.95 -5.24 -0.96
CA ALA A 9 -11.85 -6.14 -0.62
C ALA A 9 -12.00 -6.53 0.86
N ALA A 10 -12.12 -7.83 1.15
CA ALA A 10 -12.24 -8.33 2.52
C ALA A 10 -10.88 -8.22 3.22
N LEU A 11 -10.78 -7.32 4.20
CA LEU A 11 -9.59 -7.10 5.01
C LEU A 11 -9.87 -7.57 6.44
N PRO A 12 -9.64 -8.85 6.78
CA PRO A 12 -9.82 -9.32 8.15
C PRO A 12 -8.92 -8.52 9.11
N ARG A 13 -9.55 -7.84 10.06
CA ARG A 13 -8.88 -7.02 11.09
C ARG A 13 -7.88 -7.82 11.92
N SER A 14 -8.10 -9.13 12.10
CA SER A 14 -7.13 -10.02 12.74
C SER A 14 -5.77 -9.99 12.06
N ARG A 15 -5.75 -9.89 10.71
CA ARG A 15 -4.53 -9.94 9.91
C ARG A 15 -3.89 -8.57 9.69
N TYR A 16 -4.70 -7.54 9.43
CA TYR A 16 -4.19 -6.20 9.08
C TYR A 16 -4.23 -5.20 10.24
N GLY A 17 -4.53 -5.68 11.44
CA GLY A 17 -4.50 -4.89 12.66
C GLY A 17 -5.67 -3.91 12.80
N PRO A 18 -5.78 -3.28 13.98
CA PRO A 18 -6.85 -2.35 14.28
C PRO A 18 -6.67 -0.97 13.61
N TRP A 19 -5.45 -0.61 13.21
CA TRP A 19 -5.13 0.66 12.57
C TRP A 19 -4.33 0.50 11.27
N ALA A 20 -4.62 1.37 10.32
CA ALA A 20 -3.87 1.59 9.10
C ALA A 20 -3.27 3.00 9.07
N VAL A 21 -2.08 3.15 8.50
CA VAL A 21 -1.46 4.44 8.21
C VAL A 21 -1.49 4.67 6.71
N ILE A 22 -2.02 5.82 6.27
CA ILE A 22 -2.05 6.23 4.87
C ILE A 22 -1.20 7.49 4.73
N ALA A 23 -0.08 7.37 4.01
CA ALA A 23 0.80 8.47 3.70
C ALA A 23 0.43 9.12 2.36
N ALA A 24 0.54 10.45 2.30
CA ALA A 24 0.05 11.32 1.22
C ALA A 24 -1.49 11.39 1.14
N GLY A 25 -2.10 11.74 2.27
CA GLY A 25 -3.53 11.69 2.51
C GLY A 25 -4.41 12.68 1.75
N GLU A 26 -3.84 13.57 0.94
CA GLU A 26 -4.55 14.66 0.26
C GLU A 26 -5.01 14.30 -1.16
N THR A 27 -4.67 13.10 -1.62
CA THR A 27 -4.97 12.63 -2.98
C THR A 27 -6.32 11.92 -3.02
N GLU A 28 -7.00 11.95 -4.16
CA GLU A 28 -8.21 11.14 -4.37
C GLU A 28 -7.92 9.64 -4.17
N THR A 29 -6.69 9.21 -4.48
CA THR A 29 -6.21 7.85 -4.21
C THR A 29 -6.23 7.55 -2.71
N ALA A 30 -5.71 8.45 -1.87
CA ALA A 30 -5.73 8.28 -0.43
C ALA A 30 -7.15 8.23 0.13
N THR A 31 -8.04 9.10 -0.34
CA THR A 31 -9.46 9.11 0.06
C THR A 31 -10.14 7.79 -0.29
N ALA A 32 -9.87 7.23 -1.47
CA ALA A 32 -10.37 5.91 -1.86
C ALA A 32 -9.85 4.77 -0.97
N PHE A 33 -8.54 4.74 -0.69
CA PHE A 33 -7.97 3.77 0.26
C PHE A 33 -8.60 3.91 1.64
N ALA A 34 -8.71 5.13 2.15
CA ALA A 34 -9.28 5.39 3.47
C ALA A 34 -10.72 4.88 3.55
N ARG A 35 -11.55 5.14 2.54
CA ARG A 35 -12.93 4.64 2.49
C ARG A 35 -13.02 3.12 2.50
N HIS A 36 -12.23 2.45 1.67
CA HIS A 36 -12.27 0.98 1.58
C HIS A 36 -11.68 0.28 2.82
N ILE A 37 -10.66 0.85 3.44
CA ILE A 37 -10.08 0.35 4.70
C ILE A 37 -11.07 0.57 5.85
N ALA A 38 -11.66 1.76 5.95
CA ALA A 38 -12.66 2.10 6.97
C ALA A 38 -13.90 1.20 6.89
N ALA A 39 -14.36 0.88 5.68
CA ALA A 39 -15.49 -0.03 5.46
C ALA A 39 -15.22 -1.47 5.95
N ASN A 40 -13.97 -1.84 6.20
CA ASN A 40 -13.58 -3.10 6.85
C ASN A 40 -13.42 -2.97 8.38
N GLY A 41 -13.78 -1.83 8.98
CA GLY A 41 -13.71 -1.60 10.43
C GLY A 41 -12.29 -1.36 10.97
N ILE A 42 -11.37 -0.94 10.10
CA ILE A 42 -9.99 -0.59 10.45
C ILE A 42 -9.90 0.92 10.62
N ASN A 43 -9.34 1.37 11.74
CA ASN A 43 -9.12 2.78 12.05
C ASN A 43 -7.98 3.35 11.20
N ILE A 44 -7.94 4.67 11.02
CA ILE A 44 -7.03 5.29 10.05
C ILE A 44 -6.21 6.41 10.70
N VAL A 45 -4.91 6.39 10.46
CA VAL A 45 -4.05 7.58 10.60
C VAL A 45 -3.74 8.11 9.20
N LEU A 46 -4.15 9.34 8.93
CA LEU A 46 -3.99 10.01 7.64
C LEU A 46 -2.92 11.10 7.75
N ALA A 47 -1.84 11.00 6.97
CA ALA A 47 -0.81 12.04 6.90
C ALA A 47 -1.17 13.06 5.79
N ALA A 48 -1.79 14.18 6.16
CA ALA A 48 -2.39 15.18 5.26
C ALA A 48 -2.32 16.60 5.87
N HIS A 49 -2.18 17.64 5.03
CA HIS A 49 -2.15 19.06 5.44
C HIS A 49 -3.58 19.53 5.77
N GLY A 50 -4.07 19.20 6.96
CA GLY A 50 -5.24 19.87 7.55
C GLY A 50 -6.51 19.84 6.69
N GLY A 51 -7.10 18.67 6.46
CA GLY A 51 -8.42 18.51 5.85
C GLY A 51 -9.38 17.72 6.75
N ARG A 52 -10.01 18.41 7.71
CA ARG A 52 -10.92 17.82 8.72
C ARG A 52 -12.19 17.18 8.12
N ALA A 53 -12.54 17.53 6.88
CA ALA A 53 -13.79 17.13 6.21
C ALA A 53 -13.84 15.64 5.82
N ASP A 54 -12.75 15.10 5.26
CA ASP A 54 -12.71 13.68 4.84
C ASP A 54 -12.59 12.74 6.05
N ALA A 55 -11.78 13.11 7.05
CA ALA A 55 -11.66 12.38 8.30
C ALA A 55 -12.98 12.33 9.08
N TYR A 56 -13.73 13.43 9.13
CA TYR A 56 -15.05 13.49 9.76
C TYR A 56 -16.07 12.64 8.99
N THR A 57 -16.06 12.72 7.67
CA THR A 57 -16.95 11.91 6.81
C THR A 57 -16.67 10.42 6.99
N LEU A 58 -15.41 9.99 7.01
CA LEU A 58 -15.02 8.60 7.25
C LEU A 58 -15.44 8.13 8.64
N THR A 59 -15.24 8.95 9.67
CA THR A 59 -15.64 8.63 11.05
C THR A 59 -17.15 8.43 11.14
N MET A 60 -17.93 9.34 10.55
CA MET A 60 -19.40 9.31 10.61
C MET A 60 -20.01 8.20 9.76
N THR A 61 -19.42 7.88 8.60
CA THR A 61 -20.00 6.93 7.65
C THR A 61 -19.61 5.48 7.93
N ALA A 62 -18.40 5.24 8.44
CA ALA A 62 -17.89 3.90 8.68
C ALA A 62 -17.80 3.52 10.17
N GLY A 63 -17.98 4.48 11.10
CA GLY A 63 -17.91 4.22 12.54
C GLY A 63 -16.51 3.89 13.05
N VAL A 64 -15.46 4.25 12.29
CA VAL A 64 -14.05 4.04 12.66
C VAL A 64 -13.44 5.32 13.22
N SER A 65 -12.36 5.20 13.98
CA SER A 65 -11.57 6.35 14.44
C SER A 65 -10.61 6.81 13.35
N VAL A 66 -10.53 8.12 13.13
CA VAL A 66 -9.57 8.73 12.20
C VAL A 66 -8.69 9.75 12.94
N ARG A 67 -7.37 9.59 12.85
CA ARG A 67 -6.37 10.57 13.32
C ARG A 67 -5.73 11.22 12.11
N THR A 68 -5.56 12.53 12.13
CA THR A 68 -4.85 13.29 11.08
C THR A 68 -3.52 13.79 11.61
N THR A 69 -2.47 13.73 10.79
CA THR A 69 -1.11 14.17 11.12
C THR A 69 -0.53 14.96 9.97
N SER A 70 0.54 15.74 10.21
CA SER A 70 1.28 16.40 9.14
C SER A 70 1.67 15.43 8.01
N PRO A 71 1.60 15.85 6.74
CA PRO A 71 2.09 15.06 5.61
C PRO A 71 3.62 14.96 5.61
N ASP A 72 4.30 15.83 6.34
CA ASP A 72 5.73 15.72 6.62
C ASP A 72 5.97 14.72 7.75
N VAL A 73 6.29 13.50 7.33
CA VAL A 73 6.50 12.34 8.21
C VAL A 73 7.76 12.47 9.09
N PHE A 74 8.65 13.43 8.81
CA PHE A 74 9.92 13.62 9.50
C PHE A 74 9.79 14.52 10.75
N THR A 75 8.69 15.25 10.89
CA THR A 75 8.44 16.18 12.00
C THR A 75 8.19 15.52 13.36
N GLY A 76 8.00 14.19 13.38
CA GLY A 76 7.70 13.43 14.60
C GLY A 76 6.21 13.39 14.97
N GLU A 77 5.34 14.19 14.34
CA GLU A 77 3.89 14.14 14.58
C GLU A 77 3.29 12.77 14.26
N LEU A 78 3.74 12.16 13.16
CA LEU A 78 3.31 10.82 12.78
C LEU A 78 3.72 9.78 13.84
N ALA A 79 4.90 9.92 14.44
CA ALA A 79 5.33 9.06 15.53
C ALA A 79 4.39 9.21 16.72
N ALA A 80 4.18 10.44 17.20
CA ALA A 80 3.30 10.72 18.34
C ALA A 80 1.87 10.19 18.12
N ALA A 81 1.35 10.25 16.91
CA ALA A 81 0.00 9.76 16.59
C ALA A 81 -0.10 8.23 16.41
N THR A 82 1.03 7.53 16.31
CA THR A 82 1.09 6.08 16.04
C THR A 82 1.75 5.26 17.13
N ASP A 83 2.46 5.89 18.07
CA ASP A 83 3.24 5.18 19.10
C ASP A 83 2.35 4.42 20.10
N ASP A 84 1.14 4.93 20.40
CA ASP A 84 0.16 4.33 21.31
C ASP A 84 -0.79 3.30 20.64
N ILE A 85 -0.64 3.06 19.34
CA ILE A 85 -1.54 2.18 18.56
C ILE A 85 -0.80 1.07 17.81
N GLU A 86 -1.50 -0.04 17.62
CA GLU A 86 -1.04 -1.16 16.82
C GLU A 86 -1.41 -0.94 15.35
N VAL A 87 -0.40 -0.71 14.51
CA VAL A 87 -0.54 -0.50 13.06
C VAL A 87 -0.22 -1.80 12.34
N GLY A 88 -1.19 -2.35 11.59
CA GLY A 88 -1.01 -3.58 10.81
C GLY A 88 -1.09 -3.39 9.30
N LEU A 89 -1.38 -2.17 8.84
CA LEU A 89 -1.43 -1.82 7.42
C LEU A 89 -0.78 -0.46 7.18
N LEU A 90 0.19 -0.40 6.27
CA LEU A 90 0.77 0.84 5.78
C LEU A 90 0.42 1.00 4.29
N VAL A 91 -0.01 2.19 3.89
CA VAL A 91 -0.22 2.57 2.49
C VAL A 91 0.68 3.77 2.17
N CYS A 92 1.65 3.55 1.29
CA CYS A 92 2.52 4.57 0.73
C CYS A 92 2.06 4.90 -0.69
N ILE A 93 1.51 6.09 -0.88
CA ILE A 93 1.17 6.62 -2.20
C ILE A 93 2.35 7.48 -2.64
N THR A 94 2.96 7.09 -3.75
CA THR A 94 3.99 7.87 -4.43
C THR A 94 3.30 8.72 -5.48
N ASP A 95 3.23 10.01 -5.21
CA ASP A 95 2.77 10.98 -6.19
C ASP A 95 3.94 11.50 -7.01
N GLU A 96 3.75 11.59 -8.31
CA GLU A 96 4.65 12.30 -9.21
C GLU A 96 3.82 13.42 -9.84
N ASP A 97 3.46 14.42 -9.04
CA ASP A 97 2.58 15.49 -9.51
C ASP A 97 3.41 16.60 -10.18
N ALA A 98 3.24 16.80 -11.48
CA ALA A 98 2.22 17.65 -12.09
C ALA A 98 2.37 19.17 -11.83
N THR A 99 3.30 19.59 -10.96
CA THR A 99 3.60 21.01 -10.72
C THR A 99 5.08 21.29 -10.87
N GLY A 100 5.54 21.35 -12.12
CA GLY A 100 6.69 22.15 -12.53
C GLY A 100 7.96 22.03 -11.67
N GLY A 101 8.75 20.97 -11.90
CA GLY A 101 10.20 21.09 -11.97
C GLY A 101 10.94 21.65 -10.75
N ARG A 102 10.76 21.07 -9.56
CA ARG A 102 11.73 21.25 -8.47
C ARG A 102 12.61 20.01 -8.33
N CYS A 103 13.89 20.18 -8.61
CA CYS A 103 14.92 19.18 -8.30
C CYS A 103 14.86 18.84 -6.79
N GLY A 104 14.60 17.56 -6.44
CA GLY A 104 14.61 17.05 -5.07
C GLY A 104 13.32 16.40 -4.55
N GLU A 105 12.17 16.52 -5.23
CA GLU A 105 10.89 15.97 -4.74
C GLU A 105 10.76 14.45 -4.89
N SER A 106 11.34 13.87 -5.96
CA SER A 106 11.46 12.41 -6.12
C SER A 106 12.30 11.80 -4.99
N ASP A 107 13.38 12.47 -4.58
CA ASP A 107 14.20 12.04 -3.44
C ASP A 107 13.43 12.15 -2.12
N LEU A 108 12.63 13.19 -1.93
CA LEU A 108 11.78 13.32 -0.75
C LEU A 108 10.74 12.19 -0.67
N ASN A 109 10.14 11.79 -1.79
CA ASN A 109 9.20 10.67 -1.84
C ASN A 109 9.88 9.31 -1.58
N ARG A 110 11.09 9.10 -2.09
CA ARG A 110 11.91 7.93 -1.74
C ARG A 110 12.24 7.92 -0.26
N LEU A 111 12.73 9.03 0.29
CA LEU A 111 13.06 9.16 1.71
C LEU A 111 11.84 8.93 2.60
N ARG A 112 10.67 9.47 2.23
CA ARG A 112 9.40 9.26 2.94
C ARG A 112 9.02 7.79 2.94
N THR A 113 9.05 7.15 1.77
CA THR A 113 8.72 5.73 1.63
C THR A 113 9.70 4.86 2.42
N LEU A 114 11.00 5.14 2.35
CA LEU A 114 12.04 4.45 3.13
C LEU A 114 11.79 4.60 4.63
N TYR A 115 11.55 5.83 5.11
CA TYR A 115 11.29 6.10 6.52
C TYR A 115 10.05 5.35 7.03
N LEU A 116 8.95 5.42 6.29
CA LEU A 116 7.69 4.76 6.64
C LEU A 116 7.83 3.23 6.64
N THR A 117 8.43 2.67 5.59
CA THR A 117 8.64 1.22 5.48
C THR A 117 9.62 0.70 6.52
N HIS A 118 10.66 1.46 6.87
CA HIS A 118 11.53 1.12 7.98
C HIS A 118 10.77 1.11 9.31
N ARG A 119 10.06 2.21 9.63
CA ARG A 119 9.35 2.35 10.91
C ARG A 119 8.22 1.34 11.08
N PHE A 120 7.31 1.26 10.11
CA PHE A 120 6.13 0.40 10.22
C PHE A 120 6.41 -1.03 9.75
N GLY A 121 7.38 -1.26 8.86
CA GLY A 121 7.78 -2.61 8.47
C GLY A 121 8.28 -3.41 9.66
N GLN A 122 9.11 -2.81 10.53
CA GLN A 122 9.55 -3.45 11.77
C GLN A 122 8.37 -3.76 12.69
N ARG A 123 7.48 -2.80 12.95
CA ARG A 123 6.30 -3.01 13.81
C ARG A 123 5.36 -4.10 13.27
N ILE A 124 5.17 -4.15 11.96
CA ILE A 124 4.35 -5.17 11.30
C ILE A 124 5.04 -6.53 11.35
N ALA A 125 6.36 -6.59 11.19
CA ALA A 125 7.14 -7.81 11.32
C ALA A 125 7.09 -8.36 12.75
N ASP A 126 7.25 -7.50 13.77
CA ASP A 126 7.16 -7.86 15.19
C ASP A 126 5.78 -8.40 15.56
N ARG A 127 4.73 -7.87 14.92
CA ARG A 127 3.35 -8.36 15.03
C ARG A 127 3.17 -9.73 14.36
N GLY A 128 4.01 -10.09 13.40
CA GLY A 128 3.96 -11.34 12.62
C GLY A 128 2.88 -11.39 11.53
N GLU A 129 1.98 -10.39 11.51
CA GLU A 129 0.91 -10.25 10.54
C GLU A 129 0.69 -8.79 10.18
N GLY A 130 0.43 -8.52 8.91
CA GLY A 130 0.10 -7.20 8.39
C GLY A 130 0.69 -7.01 7.00
N ALA A 131 0.50 -5.83 6.44
CA ALA A 131 0.92 -5.56 5.07
C ALA A 131 1.39 -4.13 4.83
N VAL A 132 2.21 -3.98 3.79
CA VAL A 132 2.61 -2.70 3.22
C VAL A 132 2.12 -2.64 1.77
N ILE A 133 1.42 -1.57 1.43
CA ILE A 133 1.04 -1.24 0.07
C ILE A 133 1.91 -0.08 -0.40
N MET A 134 2.57 -0.24 -1.54
CA MET A 134 3.26 0.82 -2.24
C MET A 134 2.61 0.99 -3.60
N VAL A 135 2.08 2.18 -3.87
CA VAL A 135 1.34 2.46 -5.09
C VAL A 135 1.79 3.78 -5.70
N LYS A 136 1.85 3.84 -7.03
CA LYS A 136 2.01 5.09 -7.78
C LYS A 136 0.64 5.71 -8.06
N SER A 137 0.47 7.00 -7.80
CA SER A 137 -0.81 7.70 -8.01
C SER A 137 -1.27 7.61 -9.47
N LEU A 138 -2.58 7.75 -9.72
CA LEU A 138 -3.10 7.81 -11.10
C LEU A 138 -2.70 9.09 -11.82
N ALA A 139 -2.55 10.20 -11.08
CA ALA A 139 -2.07 11.47 -11.63
C ALA A 139 -0.66 11.31 -12.23
N ALA A 140 0.27 10.71 -11.47
CA ALA A 140 1.60 10.34 -11.93
C ALA A 140 1.58 9.41 -13.15
N GLN A 141 0.63 8.46 -13.20
CA GLN A 141 0.52 7.55 -14.33
C GLN A 141 0.02 8.23 -15.60
N SER A 142 -0.91 9.20 -15.48
CA SER A 142 -1.45 9.93 -16.63
C SER A 142 -0.38 10.78 -17.33
N ILE A 143 0.57 11.32 -16.57
CA ILE A 143 1.72 12.08 -17.07
C ILE A 143 2.75 11.15 -17.74
N SER A 144 2.88 9.91 -17.25
CA SER A 144 3.80 8.91 -17.80
C SER A 144 3.29 8.19 -19.04
N GLN A 145 2.06 8.46 -19.53
CA GLN A 145 1.52 7.92 -20.79
C GLN A 145 2.33 8.45 -22.00
N GLY A 146 3.50 7.86 -22.25
CA GLY A 146 4.45 8.27 -23.29
C GLY A 146 5.92 8.24 -22.86
N THR A 147 6.20 8.17 -21.56
CA THR A 147 7.56 8.07 -20.99
C THR A 147 7.69 6.74 -20.27
N PRO A 148 8.76 5.94 -20.49
CA PRO A 148 8.96 4.70 -19.75
C PRO A 148 8.95 4.99 -18.25
N PRO A 149 8.35 4.12 -17.41
CA PRO A 149 8.34 4.32 -15.97
C PRO A 149 9.77 4.59 -15.50
N HIS A 150 9.98 5.63 -14.69
CA HIS A 150 11.32 5.98 -14.26
C HIS A 150 11.94 4.79 -13.52
N ARG A 151 12.86 4.08 -14.20
CA ARG A 151 13.37 2.76 -13.80
C ARG A 151 13.97 2.78 -12.39
N ALA A 152 14.49 3.93 -11.95
CA ALA A 152 15.05 4.14 -10.62
C ALA A 152 14.00 3.97 -9.50
N ASP A 153 12.79 4.52 -9.67
CA ASP A 153 11.74 4.44 -8.64
C ASP A 153 11.21 3.02 -8.50
N SER A 154 11.03 2.31 -9.62
CA SER A 154 10.61 0.91 -9.59
C SER A 154 11.69 0.00 -8.98
N THR A 155 12.98 0.24 -9.26
CA THR A 155 14.05 -0.51 -8.59
C THR A 155 14.11 -0.24 -7.09
N PHE A 156 13.82 1.00 -6.67
CA PHE A 156 13.83 1.38 -5.26
C PHE A 156 12.69 0.71 -4.48
N THR A 157 11.45 0.79 -4.97
CA THR A 157 10.28 0.14 -4.36
C THR A 157 10.38 -1.38 -4.41
N ALA A 158 10.98 -1.96 -5.46
CA ALA A 158 11.28 -3.39 -5.53
C ALA A 158 12.30 -3.82 -4.46
N GLY A 159 13.35 -3.03 -4.24
CA GLY A 159 14.32 -3.28 -3.17
C GLY A 159 13.69 -3.24 -1.77
N LEU A 160 12.82 -2.25 -1.51
CA LEU A 160 12.06 -2.16 -0.26
C LEU A 160 11.12 -3.37 -0.07
N ARG A 161 10.42 -3.77 -1.14
CA ARG A 161 9.55 -4.95 -1.14
C ARG A 161 10.34 -6.20 -0.73
N ASP A 162 11.49 -6.43 -1.35
CA ASP A 162 12.28 -7.62 -1.08
C ASP A 162 12.81 -7.62 0.37
N GLY A 163 13.17 -6.45 0.92
CA GLY A 163 13.54 -6.30 2.32
C GLY A 163 12.40 -6.63 3.29
N LEU A 164 11.21 -6.10 3.04
CA LEU A 164 10.01 -6.35 3.85
C LEU A 164 9.56 -7.82 3.78
N LEU A 165 9.62 -8.44 2.61
CA LEU A 165 9.30 -9.87 2.44
C LEU A 165 10.24 -10.76 3.25
N ARG A 166 11.55 -10.43 3.32
CA ARG A 166 12.51 -11.16 4.18
C ARG A 166 12.21 -11.03 5.67
N GLN A 167 11.52 -9.97 6.08
CA GLN A 167 11.03 -9.77 7.45
C GLN A 167 9.68 -10.44 7.69
N GLY A 168 9.11 -11.14 6.70
CA GLY A 168 7.80 -11.79 6.81
C GLY A 168 6.60 -10.85 6.62
N VAL A 169 6.83 -9.60 6.19
CA VAL A 169 5.79 -8.62 5.94
C VAL A 169 5.20 -8.83 4.55
N GLU A 170 3.88 -8.88 4.43
CA GLU A 170 3.21 -8.96 3.14
C GLU A 170 3.31 -7.62 2.40
N VAL A 171 3.62 -7.66 1.10
CA VAL A 171 3.77 -6.43 0.31
C VAL A 171 2.94 -6.50 -0.97
N ALA A 172 2.15 -5.46 -1.22
CA ALA A 172 1.51 -5.21 -2.51
C ALA A 172 2.17 -4.00 -3.18
N LEU A 173 2.85 -4.24 -4.30
CA LEU A 173 3.53 -3.22 -5.09
C LEU A 173 2.76 -2.97 -6.40
N LEU A 174 2.41 -1.70 -6.64
CA LEU A 174 1.66 -1.23 -7.80
C LEU A 174 2.30 0.06 -8.35
N ASP A 175 3.51 -0.09 -8.89
CA ASP A 175 4.37 1.01 -9.36
C ASP A 175 4.61 1.01 -10.89
N ASP A 176 4.46 -0.16 -11.52
CA ASP A 176 4.59 -0.39 -12.96
C ASP A 176 3.40 -1.20 -13.50
N PHE A 177 2.20 -0.67 -13.30
CA PHE A 177 1.00 -1.26 -13.88
C PHE A 177 0.46 -0.33 -14.95
N VAL A 178 0.18 -0.90 -16.12
CA VAL A 178 -0.48 -0.18 -17.20
C VAL A 178 -1.98 -0.37 -17.00
N PRO A 179 -2.78 0.71 -16.86
CA PRO A 179 -4.23 0.60 -16.87
C PRO A 179 -4.66 -0.08 -18.18
N HIS A 180 -5.08 -1.34 -18.12
CA HIS A 180 -5.66 -2.02 -19.29
C HIS A 180 -7.05 -1.47 -19.64
N ARG A 181 -7.61 -0.62 -18.78
CA ARG A 181 -8.91 0.03 -18.95
C ARG A 181 -8.72 1.56 -18.97
N PRO A 182 -9.23 2.26 -20.00
CA PRO A 182 -9.12 3.72 -20.10
C PRO A 182 -9.94 4.51 -19.06
N ALA A 183 -10.58 3.85 -18.08
CA ALA A 183 -11.51 4.44 -17.12
C ALA A 183 -11.20 4.06 -15.66
N MET A 184 -9.98 3.63 -15.37
CA MET A 184 -9.60 3.25 -14.01
C MET A 184 -9.49 4.48 -13.12
N ASP A 185 -10.31 4.51 -12.06
CA ASP A 185 -10.36 5.59 -11.08
C ASP A 185 -9.62 5.23 -9.77
N ALA A 186 -9.58 6.17 -8.82
CA ALA A 186 -8.91 5.99 -7.54
C ALA A 186 -9.46 4.81 -6.72
N ASP A 187 -10.76 4.53 -6.82
CA ASP A 187 -11.40 3.38 -6.18
C ASP A 187 -10.98 2.06 -6.79
N ASP A 188 -10.92 1.98 -8.12
CA ASP A 188 -10.45 0.79 -8.81
C ASP A 188 -9.00 0.48 -8.43
N LEU A 189 -8.15 1.51 -8.33
CA LEU A 189 -6.76 1.35 -7.88
C LEU A 189 -6.69 0.84 -6.44
N ALA A 190 -7.44 1.48 -5.52
CA ALA A 190 -7.48 1.09 -4.12
C ALA A 190 -7.96 -0.36 -3.96
N LEU A 191 -9.07 -0.73 -4.59
CA LEU A 191 -9.60 -2.09 -4.55
C LEU A 191 -8.65 -3.11 -5.17
N MET A 192 -8.02 -2.78 -6.30
CA MET A 192 -7.04 -3.65 -6.94
C MET A 192 -5.81 -3.87 -6.04
N ALA A 193 -5.35 -2.84 -5.35
CA ALA A 193 -4.24 -2.95 -4.40
C ALA A 193 -4.61 -3.80 -3.17
N LEU A 194 -5.77 -3.50 -2.56
CA LEU A 194 -6.26 -4.24 -1.39
C LEU A 194 -6.56 -5.70 -1.71
N ALA A 195 -7.11 -5.99 -2.90
CA ALA A 195 -7.41 -7.36 -3.34
C ALA A 195 -6.15 -8.21 -3.62
N ARG A 196 -4.97 -7.59 -3.78
CA ARG A 196 -3.69 -8.33 -3.88
C ARG A 196 -3.21 -8.85 -2.52
N LEU A 197 -3.64 -8.23 -1.42
CA LEU A 197 -3.37 -8.73 -0.09
C LEU A 197 -4.09 -10.08 0.11
N GLY A 198 -3.47 -10.99 0.83
CA GLY A 198 -3.95 -12.35 1.06
C GLY A 198 -3.68 -13.36 -0.06
N ARG A 199 -3.39 -12.92 -1.29
CA ARG A 199 -3.18 -13.84 -2.43
C ARG A 199 -1.81 -14.49 -2.46
N GLN A 200 -0.79 -13.89 -1.83
CA GLN A 200 0.58 -14.42 -1.84
C GLN A 200 0.72 -15.74 -1.06
N ARG A 201 -0.03 -15.94 0.04
CA ARG A 201 0.03 -17.18 0.84
C ARG A 201 -0.60 -18.39 0.15
N HIS A 202 -1.61 -18.22 -0.70
CA HIS A 202 -2.20 -19.33 -1.46
C HIS A 202 -1.23 -19.95 -2.48
N ARG A 203 -0.19 -19.22 -2.92
CA ARG A 203 0.86 -19.78 -3.80
C ARG A 203 1.91 -20.57 -3.02
N HIS A 204 2.23 -20.19 -1.78
CA HIS A 204 3.23 -20.89 -0.96
C HIS A 204 2.70 -22.19 -0.32
N CYS A 205 1.37 -22.38 -0.26
CA CYS A 205 0.77 -23.66 0.16
C CYS A 205 0.76 -24.73 -0.94
N LEU A 206 1.31 -24.46 -2.12
CA LEU A 206 1.44 -25.41 -3.23
C LEU A 206 2.91 -25.48 -3.63
N HIS A 207 3.79 -26.05 -2.81
CA HIS A 207 5.07 -26.70 -3.19
C HIS A 207 5.79 -27.24 -1.95
N ASP A 208 5.16 -28.18 -1.23
CA ASP A 208 5.85 -29.00 -0.21
C ASP A 208 5.67 -30.51 -0.51
N GLY A 209 5.57 -30.86 -1.79
CA GLY A 209 5.20 -32.21 -2.23
C GLY A 209 5.86 -32.68 -3.51
N ASP A 210 6.97 -32.06 -3.95
CA ASP A 210 7.73 -32.59 -5.09
C ASP A 210 9.21 -32.76 -4.72
N VAL A 211 9.45 -33.69 -3.80
CA VAL A 211 10.78 -34.29 -3.64
C VAL A 211 11.03 -35.15 -4.87
N SER A 212 11.74 -34.55 -5.83
CA SER A 212 12.50 -35.15 -6.92
C SER A 212 12.69 -36.68 -6.79
N ALA A 213 11.78 -37.45 -7.39
CA ALA A 213 12.03 -38.84 -7.70
C ALA A 213 13.01 -38.92 -8.88
N VAL A 214 14.25 -39.31 -8.59
CA VAL A 214 15.28 -39.62 -9.60
C VAL A 214 14.77 -40.79 -10.47
N PRO A 215 14.67 -40.66 -11.80
CA PRO A 215 14.23 -41.76 -12.66
C PRO A 215 15.33 -42.83 -12.77
N PRO A 216 14.96 -44.13 -12.80
CA PRO A 216 15.96 -45.20 -12.88
C PRO A 216 16.61 -45.24 -14.26
N ALA A 217 17.94 -45.40 -14.27
CA ALA A 217 18.75 -45.51 -15.46
C ALA A 217 18.34 -46.74 -16.31
N LEU A 218 18.02 -46.50 -17.59
CA LEU A 218 17.91 -47.55 -18.59
C LEU A 218 19.25 -48.27 -18.73
N ARG A 219 19.28 -49.56 -18.38
CA ARG A 219 20.37 -50.47 -18.75
C ARG A 219 20.24 -50.81 -20.23
N ALA A 220 21.22 -50.41 -21.02
CA ALA A 220 21.45 -50.95 -22.35
C ALA A 220 22.04 -52.36 -22.22
N ASN A 221 21.45 -53.32 -22.94
CA ASN A 221 22.04 -54.60 -23.33
C ASN A 221 21.94 -54.68 -24.85
#